data_AF-A0A1X1ZYX9-F1
#
_entry.id   AF-A0A1X1ZYX9-F1
#
_cell.length_a   1.000
_cell.length_b   1.000
_cell.length_c   1.000
_cell.angle_alpha   90.00
_cell.angle_beta   90.00
_cell.angle_gamma   90.00
#
_symmetry.space_group_name_H-M   'P 1'
#
loop_
_entity.id
_entity.type
_entity.pdbx_description
1 polymer ?
#
loop_
_entity_poly.entity_id
_entity_poly.type
_entity_poly.pdbx_seq_one_letter_code
_entity_poly.pdbx_strand_id
1 'polypeptide(L)'
;MRLRRKLLIYSAPLTAVALLIVVKLLSFVLAGNSAVSAFARGDGNAVGADAAVLGVANVVEPARAPFAAGAAAVLDGRLGDADTHFSAALARTDPARSCPVRVNLELVRETQGDQAASAGDRARAEERYASAEAVVRAAPRGCFLGNDDPDPQRRTIRHDAENRLAAKRAALNAPPPEVLPPP
;
A
#
# COMPACT_ATOMS: atom_id res chain seq x y z
N MET A 1 -5.99 37.28 44.79
CA MET A 1 -5.05 36.85 43.73
C MET A 1 -4.43 35.44 43.90
N ARG A 2 -4.52 34.76 45.06
CA ARG A 2 -3.96 33.40 45.25
C ARG A 2 -4.73 32.27 44.54
N LEU A 3 -6.05 32.40 44.36
CA LEU A 3 -6.88 31.35 43.73
C LEU A 3 -6.67 31.26 42.20
N ARG A 4 -6.60 32.41 41.51
CA ARG A 4 -6.30 32.48 40.05
C ARG A 4 -4.94 31.88 39.70
N ARG A 5 -3.94 32.08 40.56
CA ARG A 5 -2.58 31.55 40.38
C ARG A 5 -2.51 30.04 40.57
N LYS A 6 -3.28 29.47 41.51
CA LYS A 6 -3.42 28.01 41.69
C LYS A 6 -4.16 27.37 40.52
N LEU A 7 -5.26 27.96 40.06
CA LEU A 7 -6.00 27.50 38.88
C LEU A 7 -5.12 27.43 37.64
N LEU A 8 -4.30 28.46 37.38
CA LEU A 8 -3.33 28.46 36.29
C LEU A 8 -2.27 27.36 36.38
N ILE A 9 -1.78 27.05 37.59
CA ILE A 9 -0.76 26.00 37.80
C ILE A 9 -1.35 24.59 37.59
N TYR A 10 -2.63 24.38 37.93
CA TYR A 10 -3.31 23.10 37.71
C TYR A 10 -3.83 22.94 36.26
N SER A 11 -4.22 24.03 35.59
CA SER A 11 -4.70 23.98 34.20
C SER A 11 -3.57 23.99 33.17
N ALA A 12 -2.43 24.61 33.47
CA ALA A 12 -1.26 24.67 32.60
C ALA A 12 -0.76 23.30 32.10
N PRO A 13 -0.57 22.27 32.95
CA PRO A 13 -0.15 20.96 32.46
C PRO A 13 -1.21 20.31 31.58
N LEU A 14 -2.50 20.48 31.88
CA LEU A 14 -3.59 19.94 31.06
C LEU A 14 -3.61 20.59 29.67
N THR A 15 -3.45 21.92 29.61
CA THR A 15 -3.37 22.65 28.35
C THR A 15 -2.10 22.34 27.57
N ALA A 16 -0.97 22.09 28.24
CA ALA A 16 0.27 21.68 27.59
C ALA A 16 0.13 20.29 26.96
N VAL A 17 -0.50 19.33 27.66
CA VAL A 17 -0.82 18.01 27.09
C VAL A 17 -1.74 18.14 25.88
N ALA A 18 -2.79 18.97 25.97
CA ALA A 18 -3.70 19.21 24.83
C ALA A 18 -2.96 19.82 23.62
N LEU A 19 -2.07 20.80 23.84
CA LEU A 19 -1.23 21.40 22.81
C LEU A 19 -0.29 20.38 22.18
N LEU A 20 0.35 19.52 22.98
CA LEU A 20 1.21 18.45 22.47
C LEU A 20 0.42 17.44 21.63
N ILE A 21 -0.82 17.13 22.01
CA ILE A 21 -1.71 16.27 21.20
C ILE A 21 -2.05 16.95 19.88
N VAL A 22 -2.41 18.23 19.89
CA VAL A 22 -2.73 18.99 18.67
C VAL A 22 -1.51 19.06 17.74
N VAL A 23 -0.34 19.41 18.27
CA VAL A 23 0.92 19.43 17.49
C VAL A 23 1.21 18.07 16.90
N LYS A 24 1.04 16.99 17.68
CA LYS A 24 1.26 15.62 17.20
C LYS A 24 0.29 15.22 16.08
N LEU A 25 -1.00 15.58 16.21
CA LEU A 25 -2.00 15.34 15.17
C LEU A 25 -1.66 16.11 13.89
N LEU A 26 -1.21 17.37 14.01
CA LEU A 26 -0.79 18.18 12.87
C LEU A 26 0.46 17.61 12.19
N SER A 27 1.48 17.21 12.96
CA SER A 27 2.67 16.54 12.41
C SER A 27 2.32 15.25 11.68
N PHE A 28 1.34 14.51 12.20
CA PHE A 28 0.88 13.27 11.59
C PHE A 28 0.18 13.49 10.24
N VAL A 29 -0.71 14.49 10.17
CA VAL A 29 -1.40 14.87 8.92
C VAL A 29 -0.42 15.39 7.87
N LEU A 30 0.56 16.20 8.29
CA LEU A 30 1.57 16.76 7.40
C LEU A 30 2.51 15.67 6.84
N ALA A 31 2.96 14.74 7.68
CA ALA A 31 3.77 13.60 7.23
C ALA A 31 2.98 12.67 6.29
N GLY A 32 1.69 12.42 6.57
CA GLY A 32 0.83 11.64 5.67
C GLY A 32 0.63 12.29 4.30
N ASN A 33 0.39 13.60 4.25
CA ASN A 33 0.21 14.33 3.00
C ASN A 33 1.53 14.43 2.20
N SER A 34 2.65 14.57 2.90
CA SER A 34 3.99 14.52 2.30
C SER A 34 4.25 13.14 1.67
N ALA A 35 3.98 12.05 2.39
CA ALA A 35 4.18 10.68 1.90
C ALA A 35 3.35 10.38 0.64
N VAL A 36 2.08 10.80 0.60
CA VAL A 36 1.23 10.67 -0.60
C VAL A 36 1.80 11.48 -1.76
N SER A 37 2.29 12.70 -1.50
CA SER A 37 2.89 13.54 -2.55
C SER A 37 4.23 12.98 -3.06
N ALA A 38 5.05 12.40 -2.19
CA ALA A 38 6.32 11.78 -2.54
C ALA A 38 6.10 10.50 -3.35
N PHE A 39 5.13 9.68 -2.94
CA PHE A 39 4.71 8.52 -3.71
C PHE A 39 4.20 8.90 -5.10
N ALA A 40 3.39 9.97 -5.20
CA ALA A 40 2.92 10.50 -6.48
C ALA A 40 4.06 11.02 -7.38
N ARG A 41 5.20 11.42 -6.80
CA ARG A 41 6.40 11.85 -7.52
C ARG A 41 7.42 10.72 -7.77
N GLY A 42 7.16 9.50 -7.29
CA GLY A 42 8.08 8.38 -7.41
C GLY A 42 9.30 8.43 -6.48
N ASP A 43 9.28 9.24 -5.41
CA ASP A 43 10.41 9.44 -4.51
C ASP A 43 10.38 8.45 -3.33
N GLY A 44 11.01 7.27 -3.51
CA GLY A 44 11.07 6.20 -2.51
C GLY A 44 11.75 6.61 -1.21
N ASN A 45 12.79 7.44 -1.30
CA ASN A 45 13.55 7.92 -0.14
C ASN A 45 12.70 8.85 0.74
N ALA A 46 11.94 9.76 0.12
CA ALA A 46 11.01 10.63 0.85
C ALA A 46 9.85 9.85 1.48
N VAL A 47 9.28 8.86 0.77
CA VAL A 47 8.26 7.95 1.34
C VAL A 47 8.82 7.16 2.53
N GLY A 48 10.07 6.67 2.44
CA GLY A 48 10.76 5.97 3.53
C GLY A 48 11.08 6.85 4.74
N ALA A 49 11.48 8.11 4.52
CA ALA A 49 11.70 9.07 5.60
C ALA A 49 10.40 9.44 6.32
N ASP A 50 9.32 9.68 5.56
CA ASP A 50 7.99 9.93 6.12
C ASP A 50 7.44 8.68 6.86
N ALA A 51 7.72 7.47 6.34
CA ALA A 51 7.42 6.21 7.03
C ALA A 51 8.11 6.08 8.39
N ALA A 52 9.39 6.47 8.46
CA ALA A 52 10.17 6.43 9.69
C ALA A 52 9.60 7.39 10.75
N VAL A 53 9.20 8.60 10.35
CA VAL A 53 8.52 9.59 11.22
C VAL A 53 7.17 9.08 11.72
N LEU A 54 6.38 8.43 10.86
CA LEU A 54 5.11 7.78 11.22
C LEU A 54 5.33 6.56 12.14
N GLY A 55 6.48 5.89 12.02
CA GLY A 55 6.90 4.73 12.82
C GLY A 55 7.24 5.04 14.28
N VAL A 56 7.71 6.26 14.61
CA VAL A 56 8.09 6.63 16.00
C VAL A 56 6.87 6.70 16.95
N ALA A 57 5.63 6.63 16.42
CA ALA A 57 4.39 6.61 17.19
C ALA A 57 3.49 5.38 16.91
N ASN A 58 4.08 4.28 16.43
CA ASN A 58 3.36 3.09 15.93
C ASN A 58 2.70 2.21 17.02
N VAL A 59 2.17 2.83 18.08
CA VAL A 59 1.38 2.17 19.14
C VAL A 59 -0.12 2.16 18.80
N VAL A 60 -0.58 3.13 17.99
CA VAL A 60 -2.01 3.32 17.69
C VAL A 60 -2.45 2.62 16.39
N GLU A 61 -1.57 2.50 15.39
CA GLU A 61 -1.90 1.83 14.10
C GLU A 61 -0.75 0.96 13.56
N PRO A 62 -0.58 -0.27 14.08
CA PRO A 62 0.58 -1.13 13.82
C PRO A 62 0.84 -1.44 12.33
N ALA A 63 -0.17 -1.33 11.47
CA ALA A 63 -0.07 -1.60 10.03
C ALA A 63 0.57 -0.45 9.22
N ARG A 64 0.70 0.77 9.76
CA ARG A 64 1.17 1.94 8.99
C ARG A 64 2.65 1.84 8.62
N ALA A 65 3.52 1.52 9.57
CA ALA A 65 4.95 1.37 9.30
C ALA A 65 5.26 0.31 8.23
N PRO A 66 4.73 -0.94 8.31
CA PRO A 66 4.97 -1.92 7.25
C PRO A 66 4.31 -1.52 5.93
N PHE A 67 3.17 -0.83 5.91
CA PHE A 67 2.58 -0.33 4.67
C PHE A 67 3.50 0.67 3.97
N ALA A 68 4.03 1.64 4.70
CA ALA A 68 4.89 2.67 4.14
C ALA A 68 6.27 2.12 3.74
N ALA A 69 6.82 1.16 4.49
CA ALA A 69 8.02 0.41 4.08
C ALA A 69 7.79 -0.37 2.78
N GLY A 70 6.61 -0.99 2.62
CA GLY A 70 6.23 -1.65 1.37
C GLY A 70 6.17 -0.68 0.19
N ALA A 71 5.56 0.49 0.38
CA ALA A 71 5.48 1.52 -0.65
C ALA A 71 6.88 2.04 -1.06
N ALA A 72 7.78 2.28 -0.10
CA ALA A 72 9.16 2.65 -0.39
C ALA A 72 9.90 1.54 -1.16
N ALA A 73 9.73 0.27 -0.75
CA ALA A 73 10.34 -0.86 -1.45
C ALA A 73 9.84 -1.00 -2.90
N VAL A 74 8.56 -0.69 -3.19
CA VAL A 74 8.05 -0.64 -4.57
C VAL A 74 8.79 0.42 -5.39
N LEU A 75 8.98 1.61 -4.83
CA LEU A 75 9.67 2.72 -5.49
C LEU A 75 11.15 2.42 -5.76
N ASP A 76 11.78 1.62 -4.90
CA ASP A 76 13.15 1.12 -5.09
C ASP A 76 13.24 -0.10 -6.03
N GLY A 77 12.10 -0.61 -6.56
CA GLY A 77 12.06 -1.83 -7.36
C GLY A 77 12.30 -3.14 -6.56
N ARG A 78 12.35 -3.06 -5.23
CA ARG A 78 12.57 -4.20 -4.32
C ARG A 78 11.26 -4.94 -4.06
N LEU A 79 10.72 -5.58 -5.09
CA LEU A 79 9.40 -6.21 -5.01
C LEU A 79 9.29 -7.33 -3.96
N GLY A 80 10.38 -8.05 -3.67
CA GLY A 80 10.38 -9.08 -2.61
C GLY A 80 10.20 -8.48 -1.21
N ASP A 81 10.88 -7.37 -0.93
CA ASP A 81 10.73 -6.62 0.32
C ASP A 81 9.33 -6.02 0.40
N ALA A 82 8.84 -5.46 -0.71
CA ALA A 82 7.49 -4.90 -0.79
C ALA A 82 6.41 -5.94 -0.46
N ASP A 83 6.49 -7.16 -1.02
CA ASP A 83 5.54 -8.25 -0.71
C ASP A 83 5.56 -8.60 0.78
N THR A 84 6.76 -8.72 1.36
CA THR A 84 6.95 -9.02 2.79
C THR A 84 6.31 -7.95 3.66
N HIS A 85 6.59 -6.68 3.35
CA HIS A 85 6.08 -5.53 4.10
C HIS A 85 4.55 -5.37 3.97
N PHE A 86 4.00 -5.47 2.76
CA PHE A 86 2.54 -5.40 2.59
C PHE A 86 1.82 -6.60 3.19
N SER A 87 2.38 -7.80 3.13
CA SER A 87 1.83 -8.98 3.82
C SER A 87 1.81 -8.76 5.35
N ALA A 88 2.88 -8.20 5.91
CA ALA A 88 2.96 -7.84 7.31
C ALA A 88 1.96 -6.74 7.70
N ALA A 89 1.72 -5.76 6.82
CA ALA A 89 0.69 -4.73 7.03
C ALA A 89 -0.71 -5.36 6.98
N LEU A 90 -0.98 -6.26 6.03
CA LEU A 90 -2.27 -6.90 5.84
C LEU A 90 -2.65 -7.73 7.07
N ALA A 91 -1.71 -8.49 7.63
CA ALA A 91 -1.92 -9.29 8.84
C ALA A 91 -2.28 -8.45 10.08
N ARG A 92 -2.02 -7.14 10.06
CA ARG A 92 -2.28 -6.19 11.15
C ARG A 92 -3.41 -5.21 10.82
N THR A 93 -4.07 -5.38 9.68
CA THR A 93 -5.13 -4.49 9.21
C THR A 93 -6.48 -5.15 9.40
N ASP A 94 -7.44 -4.43 9.96
CA ASP A 94 -8.83 -4.87 10.02
C ASP A 94 -9.32 -5.23 8.59
N PRO A 95 -9.98 -6.39 8.38
CA PRO A 95 -10.46 -6.79 7.07
C PRO A 95 -11.27 -5.70 6.35
N ALA A 96 -12.13 -4.96 7.04
CA ALA A 96 -12.95 -3.89 6.46
C ALA A 96 -12.13 -2.69 5.98
N ARG A 97 -10.91 -2.50 6.52
CA ARG A 97 -9.98 -1.42 6.14
C ARG A 97 -8.81 -1.92 5.28
N SER A 98 -8.82 -3.18 4.87
CA SER A 98 -7.67 -3.82 4.21
C SER A 98 -7.46 -3.41 2.75
N CYS A 99 -8.40 -2.67 2.14
CA CYS A 99 -8.36 -2.41 0.71
C CYS A 99 -7.06 -1.74 0.20
N PRO A 100 -6.54 -0.66 0.82
CA PRO A 100 -5.29 -0.05 0.36
C PRO A 100 -4.12 -1.03 0.36
N VAL A 101 -4.02 -1.89 1.39
CA VAL A 101 -2.95 -2.88 1.50
C VAL A 101 -3.10 -3.97 0.44
N ARG A 102 -4.33 -4.45 0.21
CA ARG A 102 -4.62 -5.49 -0.76
C ARG A 102 -4.37 -5.06 -2.21
N VAL A 103 -4.75 -3.83 -2.58
CA VAL A 103 -4.46 -3.28 -3.91
C VAL A 103 -2.95 -3.22 -4.15
N ASN A 104 -2.17 -2.75 -3.19
CA ASN A 104 -0.72 -2.70 -3.35
C ASN A 104 -0.08 -4.09 -3.37
N LEU A 105 -0.52 -5.00 -2.51
CA LEU A 105 -0.01 -6.38 -2.46
C LEU A 105 -0.32 -7.15 -3.75
N GLU A 106 -1.53 -6.96 -4.30
CA GLU A 106 -1.92 -7.55 -5.59
C GLU A 106 -1.01 -7.07 -6.72
N LEU A 107 -0.83 -5.76 -6.90
CA LEU A 107 0.06 -5.21 -7.92
C LEU A 107 1.51 -5.69 -7.77
N VAL A 108 2.03 -5.78 -6.54
CA VAL A 108 3.39 -6.30 -6.30
C VAL A 108 3.51 -7.75 -6.76
N ARG A 109 2.55 -8.60 -6.40
CA ARG A 109 2.57 -10.03 -6.78
C ARG A 109 2.34 -10.22 -8.27
N GLU A 110 1.47 -9.43 -8.89
CA GLU A 110 1.28 -9.39 -10.34
C GLU A 110 2.59 -9.03 -11.05
N THR A 111 3.27 -7.97 -10.59
CA THR A 111 4.54 -7.52 -11.18
C THR A 111 5.65 -8.56 -11.01
N GLN A 112 5.71 -9.25 -9.87
CA GLN A 112 6.64 -10.38 -9.70
C GLN A 112 6.32 -11.53 -10.66
N GLY A 113 5.04 -11.80 -10.93
CA GLY A 113 4.60 -12.76 -11.94
C GLY A 113 5.03 -12.35 -13.34
N ASP A 114 4.90 -11.07 -13.68
CA ASP A 114 5.35 -10.51 -14.96
C ASP A 114 6.86 -10.65 -15.15
N GLN A 115 7.65 -10.37 -14.10
CA GLN A 115 9.09 -10.58 -14.14
C GLN A 115 9.44 -12.05 -14.35
N ALA A 116 8.78 -12.97 -13.65
CA ALA A 116 9.00 -14.41 -13.81
C ALA A 116 8.62 -14.90 -15.22
N ALA A 117 7.48 -14.45 -15.75
CA ALA A 117 7.03 -14.78 -17.08
C ALA A 117 8.03 -14.31 -18.15
N SER A 118 8.53 -13.06 -18.02
CA SER A 118 9.55 -12.51 -18.91
C SER A 118 10.90 -13.26 -18.84
N ALA A 119 11.22 -13.82 -17.67
CA ALA A 119 12.41 -14.64 -17.47
C ALA A 119 12.22 -16.11 -17.95
N GLY A 120 11.03 -16.47 -18.43
CA GLY A 120 10.68 -17.83 -18.85
C GLY A 120 10.35 -18.79 -17.70
N ASP A 121 10.34 -18.32 -16.45
CA ASP A 121 9.95 -19.10 -15.29
C ASP A 121 8.43 -19.15 -15.14
N ARG A 122 7.80 -20.00 -15.94
CA ARG A 122 6.35 -20.19 -15.97
C ARG A 122 5.77 -20.64 -14.63
N ALA A 123 6.47 -21.53 -13.92
CA ALA A 123 6.00 -22.06 -12.65
C ALA A 123 5.93 -20.96 -11.59
N ARG A 124 6.97 -20.12 -11.53
CA ARG A 124 6.99 -18.95 -10.65
C ARG A 124 5.95 -17.91 -11.06
N ALA A 125 5.79 -17.64 -12.36
CA ALA A 125 4.77 -16.71 -12.84
C ALA A 125 3.35 -17.13 -12.42
N GLU A 126 3.03 -18.42 -12.62
CA GLU A 126 1.73 -18.98 -12.22
C GLU A 126 1.49 -18.88 -10.71
N GLU A 127 2.49 -19.22 -9.89
CA GLU A 127 2.41 -19.06 -8.43
C GLU A 127 2.11 -17.62 -8.03
N ARG A 128 2.77 -16.66 -8.67
CA ARG A 128 2.63 -15.23 -8.36
C ARG A 128 1.28 -14.67 -8.77
N TYR A 129 0.81 -15.00 -9.96
CA TYR A 129 -0.52 -14.57 -10.42
C TYR A 129 -1.63 -15.21 -9.59
N ALA A 130 -1.53 -16.50 -9.26
CA ALA A 130 -2.51 -17.16 -8.39
C ALA A 130 -2.54 -16.54 -6.99
N SER A 131 -1.37 -16.17 -6.46
CA SER A 131 -1.23 -15.49 -5.17
C SER A 131 -1.81 -14.06 -5.19
N ALA A 132 -1.66 -13.33 -6.29
CA ALA A 132 -2.30 -12.03 -6.50
C ALA A 132 -3.83 -12.16 -6.58
N GLU A 133 -4.33 -13.16 -7.31
CA GLU A 133 -5.75 -13.43 -7.47
C GLU A 133 -6.42 -13.81 -6.14
N ALA A 134 -5.72 -14.53 -5.27
CA ALA A 134 -6.17 -14.80 -3.91
C ALA A 134 -6.32 -13.51 -3.07
N VAL A 135 -5.47 -12.51 -3.27
CA VAL A 135 -5.57 -11.19 -2.60
C VAL A 135 -6.83 -10.45 -3.05
N VAL A 136 -7.13 -10.47 -4.36
CA VAL A 136 -8.34 -9.88 -4.95
C VAL A 136 -9.60 -10.55 -4.39
N ARG A 137 -9.67 -11.88 -4.47
CA ARG A 137 -10.85 -12.65 -4.03
C ARG A 137 -11.14 -12.53 -2.54
N ALA A 138 -10.12 -12.38 -1.71
CA ALA A 138 -10.27 -12.20 -0.27
C ALA A 138 -10.52 -10.73 0.13
N ALA A 139 -10.62 -9.79 -0.82
CA ALA A 139 -10.84 -8.38 -0.53
C ALA A 139 -12.31 -8.07 -0.18
N PRO A 140 -12.56 -7.02 0.62
CA PRO A 140 -13.92 -6.50 0.82
C PRO A 140 -14.57 -6.07 -0.49
N ARG A 141 -15.91 -6.10 -0.51
CA ARG A 141 -16.71 -5.56 -1.63
C ARG A 141 -16.35 -4.10 -1.88
N GLY A 142 -16.30 -3.70 -3.16
CA GLY A 142 -15.93 -2.35 -3.56
C GLY A 142 -14.42 -2.06 -3.50
N CYS A 143 -13.57 -3.03 -3.18
CA CYS A 143 -12.12 -2.80 -3.24
C CYS A 143 -11.55 -2.90 -4.68
N PHE A 144 -12.00 -3.91 -5.42
CA PHE A 144 -11.63 -4.15 -6.82
C PHE A 144 -12.86 -4.00 -7.72
N LEU A 145 -13.67 -5.04 -7.85
CA LEU A 145 -14.94 -4.95 -8.56
C LEU A 145 -15.90 -3.98 -7.85
N GLY A 146 -16.47 -3.06 -8.63
CA GLY A 146 -17.41 -2.04 -8.12
C GLY A 146 -16.76 -0.99 -7.22
N ASN A 147 -15.45 -0.74 -7.36
CA ASN A 147 -14.75 0.30 -6.61
C ASN A 147 -15.15 1.72 -7.03
N ASP A 148 -14.99 2.66 -6.10
CA ASP A 148 -15.42 4.06 -6.20
C ASP A 148 -14.23 5.03 -6.28
N ASP A 149 -13.06 4.57 -6.75
CA ASP A 149 -11.87 5.42 -6.84
C ASP A 149 -12.17 6.73 -7.61
N PRO A 150 -11.77 7.92 -7.14
CA PRO A 150 -12.08 9.15 -7.87
C PRO A 150 -11.42 9.21 -9.26
N ASP A 151 -10.27 8.55 -9.42
CA ASP A 151 -9.54 8.52 -10.68
C ASP A 151 -10.12 7.42 -11.62
N PRO A 152 -10.60 7.79 -12.83
CA PRO A 152 -11.25 6.84 -13.74
C PRO A 152 -10.33 5.73 -14.25
N GLN A 153 -9.05 6.02 -14.42
CA GLN A 153 -8.08 5.03 -14.87
C GLN A 153 -7.78 4.04 -13.76
N ARG A 154 -7.53 4.54 -12.53
CA ARG A 154 -7.32 3.68 -11.35
C ARG A 154 -8.55 2.84 -11.04
N ARG A 155 -9.77 3.37 -11.19
CA ARG A 155 -11.00 2.57 -11.09
C ARG A 155 -11.01 1.40 -12.05
N THR A 156 -10.73 1.67 -13.31
CA THR A 156 -10.77 0.68 -14.38
C THR A 156 -9.73 -0.42 -14.13
N ILE A 157 -8.50 -0.04 -13.79
CA ILE A 157 -7.41 -0.99 -13.49
C ILE A 157 -7.78 -1.90 -12.32
N ARG A 158 -8.35 -1.34 -11.23
CA ARG A 158 -8.79 -2.13 -10.07
C ARG A 158 -9.99 -3.02 -10.37
N HIS A 159 -10.94 -2.52 -11.15
CA HIS A 159 -12.11 -3.28 -11.56
C HIS A 159 -11.71 -4.51 -12.38
N ASP A 160 -10.73 -4.36 -13.26
CA ASP A 160 -10.26 -5.39 -14.18
C ASP A 160 -9.26 -6.39 -13.56
N ALA A 161 -8.82 -6.19 -12.32
CA ALA A 161 -7.73 -6.97 -11.71
C ALA A 161 -7.91 -8.51 -11.83
N GLU A 162 -9.09 -9.03 -11.51
CA GLU A 162 -9.35 -10.47 -11.59
C GLU A 162 -9.30 -11.00 -13.04
N ASN A 163 -9.92 -10.28 -13.98
CA ASN A 163 -9.89 -10.65 -15.40
C ASN A 163 -8.47 -10.58 -15.97
N ARG A 164 -7.71 -9.53 -15.62
CA ARG A 164 -6.32 -9.33 -16.04
C ARG A 164 -5.42 -10.46 -15.55
N LEU A 165 -5.55 -10.85 -14.28
CA LEU A 165 -4.81 -11.98 -13.71
C LEU A 165 -5.17 -13.31 -14.36
N ALA A 166 -6.47 -13.55 -14.62
CA ALA A 166 -6.91 -14.74 -15.35
C ALA A 166 -6.33 -14.80 -16.77
N ALA A 167 -6.32 -13.67 -17.49
CA ALA A 167 -5.72 -13.58 -18.82
C ALA A 167 -4.21 -13.84 -18.79
N LYS A 168 -3.48 -13.28 -17.81
CA LYS A 168 -2.05 -13.52 -17.63
C LYS A 168 -1.73 -15.00 -17.37
N ARG A 169 -2.51 -15.67 -16.52
CA ARG A 169 -2.37 -17.12 -16.24
C ARG A 169 -2.66 -17.97 -17.49
N ALA A 170 -3.70 -17.63 -18.23
CA ALA A 170 -4.01 -18.32 -19.49
C ALA A 170 -2.87 -18.16 -20.52
N ALA A 171 -2.28 -16.97 -20.61
CA ALA A 171 -1.18 -16.67 -21.53
C ALA A 171 0.10 -17.47 -21.24
N LEU A 172 0.35 -17.91 -20.00
CA LEU A 172 1.53 -18.73 -19.68
C LEU A 172 1.58 -20.05 -20.47
N ASN A 173 0.41 -20.58 -20.84
CA ASN A 173 0.24 -21.84 -21.55
C ASN A 173 -0.12 -21.66 -23.04
N ALA A 174 -0.28 -20.42 -23.49
CA ALA A 174 -0.58 -20.14 -24.89
C ALA A 174 0.63 -20.50 -25.77
N PRO A 175 0.40 -21.09 -26.97
CA PRO A 175 1.48 -21.25 -27.94
C PRO A 175 2.06 -19.87 -28.30
N PRO A 176 3.37 -19.77 -28.59
CA PRO A 176 3.97 -18.53 -29.06
C PRO A 176 3.17 -17.98 -30.25
N PRO A 177 3.01 -16.65 -30.37
CA PRO A 177 2.38 -16.06 -31.54
C PRO A 177 3.06 -16.58 -32.81
N GLU A 178 2.28 -17.10 -33.76
CA GLU A 178 2.83 -17.49 -35.06
C GLU A 178 3.46 -16.26 -35.71
N VAL A 179 4.78 -16.30 -35.92
CA VAL A 179 5.47 -15.27 -36.69
C VAL A 179 5.09 -15.48 -38.14
N LEU A 180 4.14 -14.71 -38.65
CA LEU A 180 3.86 -14.67 -40.08
C LEU A 180 5.12 -14.21 -40.81
N PRO A 181 5.57 -14.92 -41.87
CA PRO A 181 6.73 -14.49 -42.63
C PRO A 181 6.47 -13.10 -43.26
N PRO A 182 7.50 -12.24 -43.35
CA PRO A 182 7.35 -10.94 -44.00
C PRO A 182 6.94 -11.10 -45.48
N PRO A 183 6.18 -10.13 -46.05
CA PRO A 183 5.72 -10.17 -47.43
C PRO A 183 6.85 -10.08 -48.46
#